data_AF-A0A0P9ZBH0-F1
#
_entry.id   AF-A0A0P9ZBH0-F1
#
_cell.length_a   1.000
_cell.length_b   1.000
_cell.length_c   1.000
_cell.angle_alpha   90.00
_cell.angle_beta   90.00
_cell.angle_gamma   90.00
#
_symmetry.space_group_name_H-M   'P 1'
#
loop_
_entity.id
_entity.type
_entity.pdbx_description
1 polymer ?
#
loop_
_entity_poly.entity_id
_entity_poly.type
_entity_poly.pdbx_seq_one_letter_code
_entity_poly.pdbx_strand_id
1 'polypeptide(L)'
;MDKELACQVADDDLGSRLLSIPCVGPITASLLAVEMGDGKQYRCSRDFAASVGLVPKQYSTGGKANLLGISKRGDKHLRQLLVQCSRVYMQRLDHQKGALADWVRSLLSRRHSNVVACALANKLARIAWAIAAHHTQYEAGPGA
;
A
#
# COMPACT_ATOMS: atom_id res chain seq x y z
N MET A 1 -9.37 22.78 1.76
CA MET A 1 -8.22 21.88 1.51
C MET A 1 -8.64 20.42 1.40
N ASP A 2 -8.91 19.66 2.47
CA ASP A 2 -9.24 18.22 2.32
C ASP A 2 -10.48 17.92 1.47
N LYS A 3 -11.52 18.76 1.59
CA LYS A 3 -12.74 18.64 0.78
C LYS A 3 -12.52 18.94 -0.70
N GLU A 4 -11.66 19.91 -1.02
CA GLU A 4 -11.35 20.28 -2.42
C GLU A 4 -10.55 19.18 -3.10
N LEU A 5 -9.60 18.58 -2.38
CA LEU A 5 -8.82 17.46 -2.87
C LEU A 5 -9.68 16.21 -3.06
N ALA A 6 -10.66 15.98 -2.17
CA ALA A 6 -11.63 14.89 -2.35
C ALA A 6 -12.47 15.06 -3.62
N CYS A 7 -12.92 16.28 -3.94
CA CYS A 7 -13.63 16.55 -5.19
C CYS A 7 -12.74 16.30 -6.41
N GLN A 8 -11.50 16.79 -6.39
CA GLN A 8 -10.56 16.58 -7.51
C GLN A 8 -10.19 15.11 -7.72
N VAL A 9 -10.05 14.34 -6.64
CA VAL A 9 -9.76 12.90 -6.69
C VAL A 9 -11.00 12.10 -7.10
N ALA A 10 -12.21 12.61 -6.86
CA ALA A 10 -13.45 11.99 -7.30
C ALA A 10 -13.71 12.18 -8.80
N ASP A 11 -13.24 13.30 -9.38
CA ASP A 11 -13.26 13.54 -10.82
C ASP A 11 -12.25 12.67 -11.59
N ASP A 12 -11.20 12.19 -10.91
CA ASP A 12 -10.24 11.23 -11.45
C ASP A 12 -10.70 9.77 -11.21
N ASP A 13 -10.86 9.01 -12.29
CA ASP A 13 -11.31 7.62 -12.26
C ASP A 13 -10.34 6.72 -11.44
N LEU A 14 -9.03 6.98 -11.52
CA LEU A 14 -8.05 6.26 -10.70
C LEU A 14 -8.14 6.65 -9.22
N GLY A 15 -8.20 7.96 -8.95
CA GLY A 15 -8.37 8.50 -7.60
C GLY A 15 -9.55 7.89 -6.85
N SER A 16 -10.72 7.82 -7.49
CA SER A 16 -11.94 7.22 -6.94
C SER A 16 -11.77 5.73 -6.59
N ARG A 17 -11.10 4.96 -7.46
CA ARG A 17 -10.81 3.54 -7.20
C ARG A 17 -9.81 3.36 -6.07
N LEU A 18 -8.81 4.23 -5.95
CA LEU A 18 -7.84 4.16 -4.85
C LEU A 18 -8.47 4.51 -3.50
N LEU A 19 -9.50 5.37 -3.48
CA LEU A 19 -10.30 5.65 -2.28
C LEU A 19 -11.09 4.44 -1.77
N SER A 20 -11.33 3.41 -2.60
CA SER A 20 -11.98 2.16 -2.17
C SER A 20 -11.07 1.32 -1.25
N ILE A 21 -9.76 1.59 -1.23
CA ILE A 21 -8.82 0.88 -0.36
C ILE A 21 -9.06 1.33 1.09
N PRO A 22 -9.20 0.39 2.05
CA PRO A 22 -9.48 0.74 3.43
C PRO A 22 -8.35 1.58 4.03
N CYS A 23 -8.73 2.66 4.73
CA CYS A 23 -7.82 3.59 5.40
C CYS A 23 -6.95 4.43 4.45
N VAL A 24 -7.22 4.42 3.14
CA VAL A 24 -6.66 5.38 2.17
C VAL A 24 -7.60 6.57 2.07
N GLY A 25 -7.07 7.78 2.34
CA GLY A 25 -7.81 9.03 2.23
C GLY A 25 -7.43 9.82 0.97
N PRO A 26 -8.10 10.96 0.69
CA PRO A 26 -7.90 11.76 -0.53
C PRO A 26 -6.44 12.18 -0.78
N ILE A 27 -5.71 12.55 0.26
CA ILE A 27 -4.29 12.92 0.15
C ILE A 27 -3.44 11.73 -0.33
N THR A 28 -3.61 10.57 0.30
CA THR A 28 -2.86 9.37 -0.06
C THR A 28 -3.29 8.84 -1.43
N ALA A 29 -4.59 8.87 -1.74
CA ALA A 29 -5.11 8.48 -3.05
C ALA A 29 -4.58 9.38 -4.17
N SER A 30 -4.56 10.71 -3.97
CA SER A 30 -4.01 11.66 -4.92
C SER A 30 -2.52 11.41 -5.17
N LEU A 31 -1.72 11.26 -4.11
CA LEU A 31 -0.29 10.99 -4.27
C LEU A 31 -0.02 9.64 -4.93
N LEU A 32 -0.82 8.61 -4.62
CA LEU A 32 -0.77 7.33 -5.28
C LEU A 32 -1.12 7.44 -6.77
N ALA A 33 -2.16 8.19 -7.13
CA ALA A 33 -2.55 8.41 -8.52
C ALA A 33 -1.46 9.14 -9.31
N VAL A 34 -0.86 10.18 -8.72
CA VAL A 34 0.25 10.92 -9.33
C VAL A 34 1.49 10.03 -9.51
N GLU A 35 1.85 9.25 -8.49
CA GLU A 35 3.03 8.39 -8.56
C GLU A 35 2.85 7.22 -9.54
N MET A 36 1.66 6.63 -9.62
CA MET A 36 1.40 5.47 -10.47
C MET A 36 1.05 5.82 -11.91
N GLY A 37 0.38 6.95 -12.16
CA GLY A 37 -0.23 7.25 -13.45
C GLY A 37 -1.12 6.10 -13.93
N ASP A 38 -0.92 5.61 -15.15
CA ASP A 38 -1.63 4.44 -15.70
C ASP A 38 -1.11 3.08 -15.19
N GLY A 39 -0.12 3.10 -14.28
CA GLY A 39 0.50 1.92 -13.69
C GLY A 39 1.43 1.12 -14.63
N LYS A 40 1.46 1.44 -15.93
CA LYS A 40 2.23 0.70 -16.96
C LYS A 40 3.73 0.94 -16.88
N GLN A 41 4.15 1.98 -16.17
CA GLN A 41 5.57 2.27 -15.90
C GLN A 41 6.24 1.20 -15.03
N TYR A 42 5.46 0.36 -14.34
CA TYR A 42 5.96 -0.76 -13.55
C TYR A 42 5.59 -2.08 -14.20
N ARG A 43 6.53 -3.03 -14.27
CA ARG A 43 6.26 -4.36 -14.86
C ARG A 43 5.42 -5.22 -13.93
N CYS A 44 5.54 -5.01 -12.62
CA CYS A 44 4.74 -5.71 -11.62
C CYS A 44 4.54 -4.89 -10.34
N SER A 45 3.56 -5.31 -9.52
CA SER A 45 3.29 -4.70 -8.21
C SER A 45 4.51 -4.59 -7.28
N ARG A 46 5.49 -5.50 -7.40
CA ARG A 46 6.71 -5.47 -6.57
C ARG A 46 7.65 -4.33 -6.98
N ASP A 47 7.64 -3.94 -8.26
CA ASP A 47 8.46 -2.85 -8.77
C ASP A 47 7.93 -1.51 -8.24
N PHE A 48 6.60 -1.34 -8.19
CA PHE A 48 5.98 -0.19 -7.54
C PHE A 48 6.29 -0.17 -6.04
N ALA A 49 6.12 -1.29 -5.33
CA ALA A 49 6.49 -1.34 -3.91
C ALA A 49 7.98 -1.01 -3.68
N ALA A 50 8.86 -1.38 -4.62
CA ALA A 50 10.27 -1.05 -4.56
C ALA A 50 10.54 0.44 -4.82
N SER A 51 9.82 1.07 -5.76
CA SER A 51 9.96 2.52 -6.04
C SER A 51 9.54 3.38 -4.85
N VAL A 52 8.54 2.93 -4.07
CA VAL A 52 8.11 3.59 -2.82
C VAL A 52 9.05 3.26 -1.63
N GLY A 53 9.92 2.26 -1.76
CA GLY A 53 10.83 1.85 -0.69
C GLY A 53 10.17 1.01 0.40
N LEU A 54 9.21 0.16 0.03
CA LEU A 54 8.55 -0.83 0.92
C LEU A 54 9.12 -2.24 0.77
N VAL A 55 10.20 -2.39 0.00
CA VAL A 55 10.90 -3.66 -0.25
C VAL A 55 12.23 -3.70 0.52
N PRO A 56 12.67 -4.86 1.03
CA PRO A 56 13.99 -5.03 1.62
C PRO A 56 15.12 -4.57 0.69
N LYS A 57 16.16 -3.93 1.25
CA LYS A 57 17.36 -3.58 0.49
C LYS A 57 18.13 -4.86 0.15
N GLN A 58 18.37 -5.11 -1.14
CA GLN A 58 19.22 -6.21 -1.57
C GLN A 58 20.70 -5.77 -1.62
N TYR A 59 21.58 -6.58 -1.05
CA TYR A 59 23.03 -6.43 -1.16
C TYR A 59 23.61 -7.78 -1.58
N SER A 60 24.23 -7.84 -2.76
CA SER A 60 24.82 -9.07 -3.30
C SER A 60 26.33 -8.87 -3.47
N THR A 61 27.11 -9.75 -2.86
CA THR A 61 28.57 -9.83 -3.07
C THR A 61 28.94 -11.27 -3.40
N GLY A 62 29.78 -11.46 -4.43
CA GLY A 62 30.31 -12.77 -4.81
C GLY A 62 29.25 -13.86 -5.06
N GLY A 63 28.09 -13.51 -5.64
CA GLY A 63 27.02 -14.47 -5.96
C GLY A 63 26.07 -14.81 -4.81
N LYS A 64 26.24 -14.25 -3.61
CA LYS A 64 25.30 -14.42 -2.48
C LYS A 64 24.40 -13.21 -2.34
N ALA A 65 23.11 -13.37 -2.62
CA ALA A 65 22.12 -12.33 -2.41
C ALA A 65 21.68 -12.28 -0.94
N ASN A 66 22.03 -11.21 -0.23
CA ASN A 66 21.56 -10.94 1.13
C ASN A 66 20.46 -9.87 1.12
N LEU A 67 19.36 -10.14 1.82
CA LEU A 67 18.30 -9.16 2.06
C LEU A 67 18.56 -8.45 3.39
N LEU A 68 18.62 -7.12 3.36
CA LEU A 68 18.81 -6.25 4.51
C LEU A 68 17.47 -5.65 4.96
N GLY A 69 17.51 -4.66 5.85
CA GLY A 69 16.32 -3.91 6.26
C GLY A 69 15.62 -3.17 5.11
N ILE A 70 14.48 -2.55 5.40
CA ILE A 70 13.67 -1.81 4.43
C ILE A 70 14.51 -0.80 3.67
N SER A 71 14.42 -0.83 2.34
CA SER A 71 15.07 0.13 1.47
C SER A 71 14.56 1.53 1.78
N LYS A 72 15.45 2.43 2.18
CA LYS A 72 15.11 3.86 2.34
C LYS A 72 15.08 4.61 1.01
N ARG A 73 15.35 3.94 -0.12
CA ARG A 73 15.29 4.49 -1.47
C ARG A 73 13.82 4.60 -1.92
N GLY A 74 13.45 5.68 -2.59
CA GLY A 74 12.07 5.96 -2.98
C GLY A 74 11.46 7.16 -2.26
N ASP A 75 10.19 7.44 -2.54
CA ASP A 75 9.45 8.53 -1.92
C ASP A 75 9.24 8.28 -0.41
N LYS A 76 9.88 9.12 0.42
CA LYS A 76 9.78 9.06 1.88
C LYS A 76 8.37 9.42 2.37
N HIS A 77 7.73 10.39 1.73
CA HIS A 77 6.41 10.89 2.09
C HIS A 77 5.33 9.84 1.79
N LEU A 78 5.33 9.26 0.59
CA LEU A 78 4.39 8.21 0.22
C LEU A 78 4.56 6.95 1.10
N ARG A 79 5.81 6.57 1.41
CA ARG A 79 6.08 5.49 2.36
C ARG A 79 5.54 5.78 3.75
N GLN A 80 5.71 7.01 4.25
CA GLN A 80 5.18 7.42 5.54
C GLN A 80 3.65 7.33 5.55
N LEU A 81 2.97 7.85 4.52
CA LEU A 81 1.52 7.79 4.40
C LEU A 81 0.99 6.35 4.40
N LEU A 82 1.57 5.46 3.59
CA LEU A 82 1.15 4.05 3.55
C LEU A 82 1.35 3.33 4.90
N VAL A 83 2.42 3.66 5.62
CA VAL A 83 2.63 3.15 6.99
C VAL A 83 1.60 3.72 7.96
N GLN A 84 1.22 4.99 7.85
CA GLN A 84 0.15 5.57 8.68
C GLN A 84 -1.21 4.94 8.37
N CYS A 85 -1.58 4.80 7.09
CA CYS A 85 -2.78 4.08 6.66
C CYS A 85 -2.83 2.67 7.24
N SER A 86 -1.70 1.97 7.22
CA SER A 86 -1.56 0.64 7.81
C SER A 86 -1.78 0.63 9.32
N ARG A 87 -1.27 1.63 10.05
CA ARG A 87 -1.49 1.75 11.50
C ARG A 87 -2.96 2.03 11.81
N VAL A 88 -3.61 2.90 11.05
CA VAL A 88 -5.05 3.18 11.20
C VAL A 88 -5.88 1.92 10.91
N TYR A 89 -5.51 1.16 9.86
CA TYR A 89 -6.15 -0.12 9.56
C TYR A 89 -6.02 -1.11 10.72
N MET A 90 -4.83 -1.22 11.30
CA MET A 90 -4.57 -2.09 12.46
C MET A 90 -5.32 -1.63 13.71
N GLN A 91 -5.46 -0.32 13.95
CA GLN A 91 -6.23 0.22 15.08
C GLN A 91 -7.73 -0.08 14.95
N ARG A 92 -8.25 -0.16 13.73
CA ARG A 92 -9.66 -0.46 13.45
C ARG A 92 -9.89 -1.91 13.07
N LEU A 93 -8.94 -2.81 13.32
CA LEU A 93 -8.94 -4.19 12.83
C LEU A 93 -10.19 -4.99 13.28
N ASP A 94 -10.75 -4.67 14.44
CA ASP A 94 -11.98 -5.31 14.94
C ASP A 94 -13.21 -4.99 14.08
N HIS A 95 -13.20 -3.86 13.38
CA HIS A 95 -14.25 -3.45 12.45
C HIS A 95 -13.98 -3.89 11.00
N GLN A 96 -12.79 -4.45 10.73
CA GLN A 96 -12.41 -4.91 9.40
C GLN A 96 -12.73 -6.39 9.22
N LYS A 97 -13.21 -6.77 8.03
CA LYS A 97 -13.54 -8.15 7.65
C LYS A 97 -12.82 -8.56 6.36
N GLY A 98 -12.78 -9.87 6.11
CA GLY A 98 -12.20 -10.47 4.91
C GLY A 98 -10.73 -10.86 5.03
N ALA A 99 -10.22 -11.48 3.97
CA ALA A 99 -8.89 -12.13 3.96
C ALA A 99 -7.72 -11.20 4.32
N LEU A 100 -7.83 -9.89 4.06
CA LEU A 100 -6.81 -8.92 4.48
C LEU A 100 -6.77 -8.77 6.00
N ALA A 101 -7.93 -8.68 6.65
CA ALA A 101 -8.03 -8.55 8.10
C ALA A 101 -7.50 -9.81 8.79
N ASP A 102 -7.85 -11.00 8.30
CA ASP A 102 -7.39 -12.27 8.86
C ASP A 102 -5.88 -12.45 8.71
N TRP A 103 -5.34 -12.04 7.55
CA TRP A 103 -3.89 -12.02 7.33
C TRP A 103 -3.18 -11.08 8.31
N VAL A 104 -3.75 -9.89 8.60
CA VAL A 104 -3.19 -8.96 9.59
C VAL A 104 -3.30 -9.52 11.01
N ARG A 105 -4.42 -10.12 11.41
CA ARG A 105 -4.60 -10.79 12.72
C ARG A 105 -3.56 -11.91 12.91
N SER A 106 -3.38 -12.76 11.90
CA SER A 106 -2.40 -13.84 11.90
C SER A 106 -0.95 -13.36 12.01
N LEU A 107 -0.64 -12.17 11.49
CA LEU A 107 0.68 -11.56 11.61
C LEU A 107 0.89 -10.94 12.99
N LEU A 108 -0.10 -10.23 13.51
CA LEU A 108 -0.07 -9.61 14.84
C LEU A 108 0.13 -10.64 15.96
N SER A 109 -0.37 -11.87 15.80
CA SER A 109 -0.15 -12.95 16.78
C SER A 109 1.29 -13.47 16.84
N ARG A 110 2.13 -13.18 15.83
CA ARG A 110 3.47 -13.79 15.68
C ARG A 110 4.60 -12.77 15.50
N ARG A 111 4.30 -11.49 15.29
CA ARG A 111 5.27 -10.45 14.92
C ARG A 111 4.91 -9.13 15.61
N HIS A 112 5.94 -8.33 15.89
CA HIS A 112 5.77 -7.01 16.47
C HIS A 112 4.96 -6.06 15.56
N SER A 113 4.13 -5.21 16.15
CA SER A 113 3.21 -4.30 15.43
C SER A 113 3.88 -3.46 14.34
N ASN A 114 5.06 -2.88 14.61
CA ASN A 114 5.81 -2.13 13.60
C ASN A 114 6.20 -2.97 12.36
N VAL A 115 6.49 -4.26 12.54
CA VAL A 115 6.80 -5.17 11.42
C VAL A 115 5.53 -5.42 10.61
N VAL A 116 4.39 -5.61 11.29
CA VAL A 116 3.09 -5.80 10.63
C VAL A 116 2.65 -4.55 9.88
N ALA A 117 2.85 -3.36 10.44
CA ALA A 117 2.54 -2.09 9.78
C ALA A 117 3.33 -1.94 8.47
N CYS A 118 4.64 -2.25 8.47
CA CYS A 118 5.44 -2.24 7.25
C CYS A 118 4.99 -3.30 6.23
N ALA A 119 4.66 -4.51 6.70
CA ALA A 119 4.18 -5.58 5.82
C ALA A 119 2.83 -5.24 5.19
N LEU A 120 1.91 -4.64 5.95
CA LEU A 120 0.63 -4.17 5.48
C LEU A 120 0.80 -3.01 4.49
N ALA A 121 1.69 -2.06 4.76
CA ALA A 121 1.97 -0.96 3.83
C ALA A 121 2.46 -1.48 2.48
N ASN A 122 3.37 -2.47 2.48
CA ASN A 122 3.81 -3.15 1.27
C ASN A 122 2.65 -3.85 0.54
N LYS A 123 1.73 -4.47 1.28
CA LYS A 123 0.55 -5.12 0.68
C LYS A 123 -0.44 -4.10 0.09
N LEU A 124 -0.68 -2.98 0.77
CA LEU A 124 -1.51 -1.88 0.27
C LEU A 124 -0.92 -1.24 -0.99
N ALA A 125 0.40 -1.02 -1.05
CA ALA A 125 1.06 -0.53 -2.26
C ALA A 125 0.82 -1.47 -3.45
N ARG A 126 0.94 -2.78 -3.22
CA ARG A 126 0.72 -3.79 -4.27
C ARG A 126 -0.74 -3.88 -4.73
N ILE A 127 -1.68 -3.68 -3.81
CA ILE A 127 -3.12 -3.59 -4.11
C ILE A 127 -3.42 -2.33 -4.94
N ALA A 128 -2.88 -1.18 -4.52
CA ALA A 128 -3.04 0.08 -5.24
C ALA A 128 -2.54 -0.02 -6.69
N TRP A 129 -1.37 -0.63 -6.90
CA TRP A 129 -0.86 -0.87 -8.24
C TRP A 129 -1.76 -1.82 -9.06
N ALA A 130 -2.29 -2.88 -8.44
CA ALA A 130 -3.19 -3.81 -9.14
C ALA A 130 -4.48 -3.12 -9.59
N ILE A 131 -5.04 -2.25 -8.74
CA ILE A 131 -6.20 -1.40 -9.06
C ILE A 131 -5.90 -0.48 -10.24
N ALA A 132 -4.73 0.17 -10.23
CA ALA A 132 -4.31 1.05 -11.32
C ALA A 132 -4.12 0.27 -12.64
N ALA A 133 -3.38 -0.84 -12.60
CA ALA A 133 -3.01 -1.59 -13.79
C ALA A 133 -4.16 -2.41 -14.41
N HIS A 134 -5.09 -2.91 -13.59
CA HIS A 134 -6.21 -3.73 -14.06
C HIS A 134 -7.53 -2.98 -14.14
N HIS A 135 -7.54 -1.69 -13.80
CA HIS A 135 -8.74 -0.87 -13.80
C HIS A 135 -9.88 -1.46 -12.94
N THR A 136 -9.54 -2.12 -11.82
CA THR A 136 -10.50 -2.75 -10.90
C THR A 136 -10.72 -1.91 -9.63
N GLN A 137 -11.73 -2.24 -8.83
CA GLN A 137 -11.93 -1.67 -7.49
C GLN A 137 -11.42 -2.61 -6.40
N TYR A 138 -11.20 -2.08 -5.19
CA TYR A 138 -10.85 -2.90 -4.05
C TYR A 138 -12.07 -3.70 -3.57
N GLU A 139 -11.98 -5.02 -3.70
CA GLU A 139 -12.94 -5.94 -3.12
C GLU A 139 -12.34 -6.56 -1.85
N ALA A 140 -12.92 -6.27 -0.69
CA ALA A 140 -12.64 -7.02 0.51
C ALA A 140 -13.21 -8.42 0.31
N GLY A 141 -12.39 -9.36 -0.17
CA GLY A 141 -12.81 -10.73 -0.49
C GLY A 141 -13.71 -11.33 0.59
N PRO A 142 -14.65 -12.22 0.21
CA PRO A 142 -15.78 -12.61 1.04
C PRO A 142 -15.32 -12.97 2.45
N GLY A 143 -15.93 -12.33 3.45
CA GLY A 143 -15.79 -12.75 4.83
C GLY A 143 -16.33 -14.17 4.93
N ALA A 144 -15.44 -15.13 5.14
CA ALA A 144 -15.82 -16.47 5.57
C ALA A 144 -16.45 -16.39 6.97
#